data_AF-A0A960UK48-F1
#
_entry.id   AF-A0A960UK48-F1
#
_cell.length_a   1.000
_cell.length_b   1.000
_cell.length_c   1.000
_cell.angle_alpha   90.00
_cell.angle_beta   90.00
_cell.angle_gamma   90.00
#
_symmetry.space_group_name_H-M   'P 1'
#
loop_
_entity.id
_entity.type
_entity.pdbx_description
1 polymer ?
#
loop_
_entity_poly.entity_id
_entity_poly.type
_entity_poly.pdbx_seq_one_letter_code
_entity_poly.pdbx_strand_id
1 'polypeptide(L)'
;DSPCAAANNGCGVTIGRHDVGCDILWLQVSGRVVDFFGAPVELVELLGAYEPAQTAADGTYSFSAPVHWSGTVTPMREDLGFTPASRTYNNLGDDHADQDYQAYDHFTISGAVSSATGVPLANVSLLGGPEDCLTAVDGSYSLVVDQGWSGTLTPEREGLAFDPPSRDYVDAQVDFLGQDYLGTGRGVLHVPGDYLTLAAAFAAYAPGDTILVAPGTYAGPGFRNLEWGDLDLVLISEAGAAQTIIDLENDGRFVRMVDAGDDETLRGFTLRNGRVNGAYPGNGRGGALCMIDSSPRLQDLVLESCRSLSAEGGAIFGGGSSFTLEDAWLENNETLAGAGGAICCLQSSAPTLRRVVCVGNVSADAGGALAFADGAVALLEQVTLHQNRAEGAGGALHAGSGSLVQLDGVLATLNVASGGAGGIHAEDAVSLPGVSCSNVFGNTPGNYGGELADQTGLNGNISAWPAYCDLALPDLHLLGESPCLPGNNSCGVLMGALGSCEPTDAAPATSAALTLQAHPNPFNPATTLRLNLPAAGSVTLRVLDVAGRRVVSILDGVSLPAGETRLQWQAENDHGHALPSGVYFADLQVAGESRKLKLLLLK
;
A
#
# COMPACT_ATOMS: atom_id res chain seq x y z
N ASP A 1 72.93 -20.27 11.04
CA ASP A 1 73.79 -21.38 10.64
C ASP A 1 73.55 -21.81 9.20
N SER A 2 74.50 -21.51 8.32
CA SER A 2 74.83 -22.42 7.20
C SER A 2 75.27 -23.77 7.76
N PRO A 3 75.26 -24.82 6.91
CA PRO A 3 76.57 -25.40 6.66
C PRO A 3 76.78 -25.72 5.18
N CYS A 4 77.81 -25.09 4.60
CA CYS A 4 78.74 -25.88 3.80
C CYS A 4 79.38 -26.91 4.75
N ALA A 5 79.20 -28.19 4.47
CA ALA A 5 80.06 -29.27 4.98
C ALA A 5 80.50 -30.11 3.79
N ALA A 6 81.80 -30.13 3.54
CA ALA A 6 82.44 -30.96 2.53
C ALA A 6 82.42 -32.45 2.91
N ALA A 7 82.29 -33.33 1.92
CA ALA A 7 82.78 -34.70 2.01
C ALA A 7 83.30 -35.18 0.63
N ASN A 8 84.59 -35.53 0.62
CA ASN A 8 85.34 -36.20 -0.45
C ASN A 8 84.59 -37.39 -1.06
N ASN A 9 84.83 -37.67 -2.36
CA ASN A 9 85.45 -38.94 -2.77
C ASN A 9 85.86 -38.98 -4.25
N GLY A 10 87.17 -39.04 -4.46
CA GLY A 10 87.86 -39.98 -5.36
C GLY A 10 87.28 -40.26 -6.74
N CYS A 11 87.82 -39.58 -7.74
CA CYS A 11 88.45 -40.23 -8.90
C CYS A 11 89.17 -39.17 -9.73
N GLY A 12 90.46 -39.40 -9.99
CA GLY A 12 91.31 -38.48 -10.72
C GLY A 12 90.92 -38.38 -12.18
N VAL A 13 90.65 -37.16 -12.61
CA VAL A 13 90.90 -36.71 -13.98
C VAL A 13 91.29 -35.23 -13.87
N THR A 14 92.50 -34.89 -14.31
CA THR A 14 92.85 -33.50 -14.54
C THR A 14 92.01 -33.02 -15.72
N ILE A 15 91.00 -32.19 -15.45
CA ILE A 15 90.31 -31.40 -16.47
C ILE A 15 90.50 -29.95 -16.06
N GLY A 16 90.94 -29.13 -17.01
CA GLY A 16 91.54 -27.82 -16.79
C GLY A 16 90.67 -26.82 -16.03
N ARG A 17 91.37 -25.84 -15.45
CA ARG A 17 90.89 -24.55 -14.93
C ARG A 17 89.39 -24.29 -15.17
N HIS A 18 88.57 -24.36 -14.12
CA HIS A 18 87.32 -23.61 -14.07
C HIS A 18 86.95 -23.28 -12.63
N ASP A 19 87.02 -21.98 -12.32
CA ASP A 19 86.49 -21.37 -11.11
C ASP A 19 84.99 -21.67 -11.00
N VAL A 20 84.55 -22.08 -9.81
CA VAL A 20 83.12 -22.11 -9.45
C VAL A 20 82.99 -21.55 -8.04
N GLY A 21 83.06 -20.22 -7.96
CA GLY A 21 82.23 -19.51 -7.01
C GLY A 21 80.79 -19.86 -7.35
N CYS A 22 79.97 -20.14 -6.35
CA CYS A 22 78.52 -20.21 -6.55
C CYS A 22 78.02 -18.78 -6.75
N ASP A 23 78.35 -18.24 -7.92
CA ASP A 23 77.86 -16.97 -8.40
C ASP A 23 76.41 -17.22 -8.82
N ILE A 24 75.48 -16.78 -7.97
CA ILE A 24 74.07 -16.69 -8.37
C ILE A 24 74.07 -15.80 -9.62
N LEU A 25 73.55 -16.32 -10.75
CA LEU A 25 73.42 -15.51 -11.97
C LEU A 25 72.27 -14.54 -11.75
N TRP A 26 72.60 -13.26 -11.68
CA TRP A 26 71.67 -12.15 -11.51
C TRP A 26 71.33 -11.57 -12.88
N LEU A 27 70.03 -11.45 -13.15
CA LEU A 27 69.49 -10.89 -14.37
C LEU A 27 68.90 -9.51 -14.07
N GLN A 28 69.06 -8.57 -15.00
CA GLN A 28 68.54 -7.21 -14.89
C GLN A 28 67.16 -7.08 -15.50
N VAL A 29 66.26 -6.41 -14.78
CA VAL A 29 65.00 -5.92 -15.31
C VAL A 29 65.01 -4.40 -15.23
N SER A 30 64.85 -3.73 -16.37
CA SER A 30 64.93 -2.27 -16.46
C SER A 30 63.86 -1.68 -17.38
N GLY A 31 63.48 -0.45 -17.10
CA GLY A 31 62.53 0.31 -17.92
C GLY A 31 62.50 1.78 -17.51
N ARG A 32 61.52 2.51 -18.04
CA ARG A 32 61.23 3.90 -17.70
C ARG A 32 59.78 4.07 -17.28
N VAL A 33 59.56 5.02 -16.39
CA VAL A 33 58.23 5.55 -16.10
C VAL A 33 58.17 6.98 -16.57
N VAL A 34 57.21 7.27 -17.44
CA VAL A 34 56.96 8.62 -17.98
C VAL A 34 55.52 9.01 -17.73
N ASP A 35 55.23 10.29 -17.63
CA ASP A 35 53.87 10.81 -17.47
C ASP A 35 53.11 10.78 -18.80
N PHE A 36 51.88 11.27 -18.77
CA PHE A 36 51.01 11.35 -19.94
C PHE A 36 51.61 12.17 -21.09
N PHE A 37 52.45 13.16 -20.79
CA PHE A 37 53.12 14.02 -21.78
C PHE A 37 54.52 13.52 -22.17
N GLY A 38 54.95 12.38 -21.63
CA GLY A 38 56.24 11.74 -21.91
C GLY A 38 57.41 12.29 -21.10
N ALA A 39 57.16 13.09 -20.06
CA ALA A 39 58.19 13.55 -19.14
C ALA A 39 58.52 12.45 -18.11
N PRO A 40 59.76 12.33 -17.64
CA PRO A 40 60.15 11.28 -16.69
C PRO A 40 59.49 11.45 -15.33
N VAL A 41 59.07 10.33 -14.72
CA VAL A 41 58.42 10.29 -13.41
C VAL A 41 59.33 9.60 -12.40
N GLU A 42 59.88 10.39 -11.47
CA GLU A 42 60.75 9.90 -10.42
C GLU A 42 59.97 9.37 -9.20
N LEU A 43 60.68 8.64 -8.33
CA LEU A 43 60.18 8.15 -7.05
C LEU A 43 59.00 7.16 -7.13
N VAL A 44 58.80 6.49 -8.26
CA VAL A 44 57.80 5.42 -8.39
C VAL A 44 58.41 4.12 -7.88
N GLU A 45 57.82 3.55 -6.83
CA GLU A 45 58.28 2.28 -6.26
C GLU A 45 57.79 1.11 -7.10
N LEU A 46 58.63 0.11 -7.29
CA LEU A 46 58.27 -1.12 -8.01
C LEU A 46 58.03 -2.25 -7.01
N LEU A 47 56.78 -2.35 -6.56
CA LEU A 47 56.37 -3.36 -5.60
C LEU A 47 56.42 -4.74 -6.23
N GLY A 48 56.88 -5.72 -5.45
CA GLY A 48 57.06 -7.10 -5.92
C GLY A 48 58.31 -7.30 -6.78
N ALA A 49 59.14 -6.28 -6.99
CA ALA A 49 60.50 -6.48 -7.48
C ALA A 49 61.32 -7.29 -6.46
N TYR A 50 62.26 -8.11 -6.95
CA TYR A 50 63.06 -9.00 -6.09
C TYR A 50 63.91 -8.21 -5.08
N GLU A 51 64.47 -7.09 -5.53
CA GLU A 51 65.08 -6.06 -4.68
C GLU A 51 64.23 -4.79 -4.74
N PRO A 52 64.14 -4.02 -3.63
CA PRO A 52 63.45 -2.74 -3.64
C PRO A 52 64.01 -1.83 -4.74
N ALA A 53 63.15 -1.38 -5.63
CA ALA A 53 63.53 -0.58 -6.77
C ALA A 53 62.58 0.60 -6.91
N GLN A 54 63.15 1.74 -7.30
CA GLN A 54 62.42 2.98 -7.46
C GLN A 54 62.97 3.73 -8.68
N THR A 55 62.13 4.48 -9.38
CA THR A 55 62.59 5.30 -10.50
C THR A 55 63.50 6.44 -10.03
N ALA A 56 64.57 6.68 -10.79
CA ALA A 56 65.47 7.80 -10.62
C ALA A 56 64.87 9.11 -11.21
N ALA A 57 65.58 10.23 -11.03
CA ALA A 57 65.15 11.55 -11.49
C ALA A 57 64.90 11.67 -13.01
N ASP A 58 65.51 10.79 -13.81
CA ASP A 58 65.29 10.71 -15.25
C ASP A 58 64.22 9.66 -15.64
N GLY A 59 63.46 9.16 -14.66
CA GLY A 59 62.35 8.23 -14.83
C GLY A 59 62.78 6.79 -15.06
N THR A 60 64.08 6.50 -15.15
CA THR A 60 64.57 5.14 -15.36
C THR A 60 64.55 4.33 -14.06
N TYR A 61 64.37 3.02 -14.17
CA TYR A 61 64.57 2.08 -13.06
C TYR A 61 65.31 0.84 -13.55
N SER A 62 65.98 0.17 -12.61
CA SER A 62 66.52 -1.17 -12.83
C SER A 62 66.56 -1.93 -11.52
N PHE A 63 66.37 -3.24 -11.55
CA PHE A 63 66.63 -4.11 -10.42
C PHE A 63 67.18 -5.46 -10.85
N SER A 64 67.88 -6.11 -9.92
CA SER A 64 68.43 -7.44 -10.13
C SER A 64 67.49 -8.48 -9.55
N ALA A 65 67.22 -9.54 -10.29
CA ALA A 65 66.58 -10.74 -9.76
C ALA A 65 67.41 -11.96 -10.14
N PRO A 66 67.46 -13.00 -9.30
CA PRO A 66 68.19 -14.20 -9.65
C PRO A 66 67.50 -14.91 -10.82
N VAL A 67 68.28 -15.60 -11.66
CA VAL A 67 67.73 -16.49 -12.68
C VAL A 67 66.72 -17.47 -12.05
N HIS A 68 65.65 -17.75 -12.79
CA HIS A 68 64.46 -18.51 -12.39
C HIS A 68 63.49 -17.81 -11.43
N TRP A 69 63.74 -16.55 -11.07
CA TRP A 69 62.80 -15.77 -10.27
C TRP A 69 61.46 -15.59 -10.98
N SER A 70 60.36 -15.65 -10.23
CA SER A 70 59.02 -15.34 -10.72
C SER A 70 58.38 -14.34 -9.78
N GLY A 71 57.69 -13.35 -10.33
CA GLY A 71 57.05 -12.31 -9.56
C GLY A 71 56.27 -11.34 -10.43
N THR A 72 55.33 -10.64 -9.81
CA THR A 72 54.58 -9.57 -10.46
C THR A 72 55.09 -8.25 -9.92
N VAL A 73 55.56 -7.40 -10.83
CA VAL A 73 56.04 -6.06 -10.52
C VAL A 73 54.93 -5.07 -10.80
N THR A 74 54.57 -4.31 -9.78
CA THR A 74 53.50 -3.31 -9.83
C THR A 74 54.09 -1.95 -9.50
N PRO A 75 54.10 -0.99 -10.44
CA PRO A 75 54.49 0.38 -10.12
C PRO A 75 53.49 0.96 -9.13
N MET A 76 53.99 1.63 -8.10
CA MET A 76 53.18 2.23 -7.06
C MET A 76 53.72 3.62 -6.75
N ARG A 77 52.82 4.59 -6.85
CA ARG A 77 52.95 5.91 -6.25
C ARG A 77 51.55 6.37 -5.89
N GLU A 78 51.35 6.83 -4.66
CA GLU A 78 50.02 7.02 -4.05
C GLU A 78 49.11 7.97 -4.84
N ASP A 79 49.69 8.88 -5.62
CA ASP A 79 49.02 9.93 -6.38
C ASP A 79 48.77 9.60 -7.86
N LEU A 80 49.26 8.46 -8.38
CA LEU A 80 49.26 8.15 -9.81
C LEU A 80 48.70 6.77 -10.15
N GLY A 81 48.05 6.70 -11.32
CA GLY A 81 47.75 5.46 -12.00
C GLY A 81 48.84 5.10 -13.01
N PHE A 82 48.91 3.82 -13.40
CA PHE A 82 49.94 3.33 -14.32
C PHE A 82 49.36 2.38 -15.37
N THR A 83 49.76 2.59 -16.63
CA THR A 83 49.47 1.69 -17.74
C THR A 83 50.77 1.10 -18.30
N PRO A 84 50.95 -0.23 -18.34
CA PRO A 84 50.06 -1.25 -17.78
C PRO A 84 50.07 -1.24 -16.24
N ALA A 85 48.98 -1.69 -15.59
CA ALA A 85 48.87 -1.67 -14.12
C ALA A 85 49.90 -2.58 -13.41
N SER A 86 50.40 -3.62 -14.08
CA SER A 86 51.51 -4.45 -13.59
C SER A 86 52.13 -5.24 -14.74
N ARG A 87 53.32 -5.78 -14.49
CA ARG A 87 53.97 -6.76 -15.38
C ARG A 87 54.33 -8.01 -14.59
N THR A 88 54.01 -9.18 -15.13
CA THR A 88 54.30 -10.47 -14.48
C THR A 88 55.43 -11.19 -15.20
N TYR A 89 56.41 -11.63 -14.41
CA TYR A 89 57.56 -12.40 -14.85
C TYR A 89 57.42 -13.82 -14.30
N ASN A 90 57.48 -14.81 -15.20
CA ASN A 90 57.43 -16.21 -14.83
C ASN A 90 58.76 -16.84 -15.21
N ASN A 91 59.51 -17.29 -14.20
CA ASN A 91 60.76 -18.01 -14.33
C ASN A 91 61.79 -17.28 -15.21
N LEU A 92 62.25 -16.12 -14.74
CA LEU A 92 63.15 -15.19 -15.43
C LEU A 92 64.39 -15.90 -15.99
N GLY A 93 64.57 -15.86 -17.31
CA GLY A 93 65.62 -16.61 -18.02
C GLY A 93 66.75 -15.75 -18.59
N ASP A 94 66.47 -14.48 -18.90
CA ASP A 94 67.40 -13.50 -19.49
C ASP A 94 67.12 -12.09 -18.91
N ASP A 95 67.94 -11.09 -19.29
CA ASP A 95 67.68 -9.68 -18.95
C ASP A 95 66.46 -9.14 -19.72
N HIS A 96 65.65 -8.30 -19.06
CA HIS A 96 64.46 -7.67 -19.65
C HIS A 96 64.54 -6.14 -19.59
N ALA A 97 64.80 -5.50 -20.73
CA ALA A 97 64.80 -4.04 -20.90
C ALA A 97 63.46 -3.50 -21.44
N ASP A 98 63.30 -2.18 -21.48
CA ASP A 98 62.14 -1.44 -22.00
C ASP A 98 60.80 -1.88 -21.38
N GLN A 99 60.84 -2.24 -20.09
CA GLN A 99 59.67 -2.67 -19.34
C GLN A 99 58.83 -1.47 -18.87
N ASP A 100 58.53 -0.56 -19.79
CA ASP A 100 58.08 0.78 -19.46
C ASP A 100 56.65 0.84 -18.93
N TYR A 101 56.39 1.88 -18.13
CA TYR A 101 55.06 2.25 -17.66
C TYR A 101 54.78 3.71 -18.03
N GLN A 102 53.53 3.99 -18.39
CA GLN A 102 53.04 5.35 -18.48
C GLN A 102 52.22 5.66 -17.24
N ALA A 103 52.61 6.69 -16.52
CA ALA A 103 51.88 7.22 -15.39
C ALA A 103 50.84 8.23 -15.85
N TYR A 104 49.70 8.25 -15.19
CA TYR A 104 48.62 9.21 -15.45
C TYR A 104 48.03 9.69 -14.13
N ASP A 105 47.56 10.94 -14.13
CA ASP A 105 46.93 11.53 -12.95
C ASP A 105 45.49 11.02 -12.77
N HIS A 106 45.00 11.09 -11.54
CA HIS A 106 43.59 10.92 -11.22
C HIS A 106 42.97 12.28 -10.93
N PHE A 107 41.74 12.48 -11.40
CA PHE A 107 40.96 13.69 -11.14
C PHE A 107 39.66 13.36 -10.44
N THR A 108 39.19 14.31 -9.63
CA THR A 108 37.96 14.16 -8.86
C THR A 108 36.83 14.94 -9.51
N ILE A 109 35.68 14.31 -9.68
CA ILE A 109 34.41 14.99 -9.92
C ILE A 109 33.64 14.98 -8.60
N SER A 110 33.38 16.17 -8.05
CA SER A 110 32.66 16.30 -6.77
C SER A 110 31.65 17.44 -6.80
N GLY A 111 30.60 17.25 -6.01
CA GLY A 111 29.52 18.20 -5.85
C GLY A 111 28.58 17.76 -4.74
N ALA A 112 27.47 18.47 -4.61
CA ALA A 112 26.40 18.12 -3.69
C ALA A 112 25.05 18.06 -4.41
N VAL A 113 24.20 17.17 -3.94
CA VAL A 113 22.79 17.08 -4.32
C VAL A 113 21.94 17.60 -3.18
N SER A 114 21.12 18.63 -3.41
CA SER A 114 20.30 19.28 -2.37
C SER A 114 18.95 19.71 -2.93
N SER A 115 17.91 19.89 -2.11
CA SER A 115 16.57 20.22 -2.59
C SER A 115 16.40 21.68 -3.00
N ALA A 116 15.28 22.02 -3.65
CA ALA A 116 14.92 23.42 -3.95
C ALA A 116 14.87 24.34 -2.72
N THR A 117 14.70 23.76 -1.52
CA THR A 117 14.73 24.48 -0.24
C THR A 117 16.11 24.42 0.44
N GLY A 118 17.11 23.81 -0.20
CA GLY A 118 18.49 23.70 0.26
C GLY A 118 18.79 22.47 1.15
N VAL A 119 17.90 21.47 1.20
CA VAL A 119 18.08 20.27 2.04
C VAL A 119 18.93 19.22 1.31
N PRO A 120 20.06 18.75 1.85
CA PRO A 120 20.89 17.74 1.18
C PRO A 120 20.17 16.40 0.96
N LEU A 121 20.46 15.71 -0.16
CA LEU A 121 19.75 14.50 -0.61
C LEU A 121 20.72 13.33 -0.79
N ALA A 122 20.59 12.33 0.10
CA ALA A 122 21.40 11.12 0.14
C ALA A 122 20.85 9.96 -0.70
N ASN A 123 21.64 8.93 -1.00
CA ASN A 123 21.22 7.75 -1.78
C ASN A 123 20.66 8.09 -3.17
N VAL A 124 20.94 9.28 -3.68
CA VAL A 124 20.81 9.61 -5.10
C VAL A 124 21.96 8.92 -5.81
N SER A 125 21.63 8.04 -6.75
CA SER A 125 22.56 7.31 -7.60
C SER A 125 23.08 8.21 -8.71
N LEU A 126 24.39 8.34 -8.87
CA LEU A 126 25.04 9.10 -9.92
C LEU A 126 25.50 8.11 -10.97
N LEU A 127 24.64 7.88 -11.97
CA LEU A 127 24.86 6.93 -13.05
C LEU A 127 25.82 7.49 -14.10
N GLY A 128 26.51 6.58 -14.80
CA GLY A 128 27.37 6.91 -15.95
C GLY A 128 28.83 7.25 -15.59
N GLY A 129 29.19 7.17 -14.31
CA GLY A 129 30.58 7.21 -13.85
C GLY A 129 31.32 5.89 -14.06
N PRO A 130 32.66 5.87 -13.89
CA PRO A 130 33.46 4.65 -13.98
C PRO A 130 33.13 3.64 -12.87
N GLU A 131 32.56 4.11 -11.76
CA GLU A 131 32.07 3.31 -10.64
C GLU A 131 30.70 3.81 -10.19
N ASP A 132 29.90 2.93 -9.57
CA ASP A 132 28.62 3.29 -8.97
C ASP A 132 28.85 4.29 -7.82
N CYS A 133 28.23 5.46 -7.90
CA CYS A 133 28.39 6.51 -6.92
C CYS A 133 27.02 6.86 -6.32
N LEU A 134 26.89 6.78 -5.00
CA LEU A 134 25.73 7.27 -4.28
C LEU A 134 26.12 8.53 -3.52
N THR A 135 25.22 9.51 -3.49
CA THR A 135 25.36 10.65 -2.57
C THR A 135 25.39 10.20 -1.12
N ALA A 136 26.35 10.73 -0.37
CA ALA A 136 26.47 10.56 1.05
C ALA A 136 25.29 11.25 1.79
N VAL A 137 25.19 11.00 3.09
CA VAL A 137 24.09 11.52 3.93
C VAL A 137 23.99 13.05 3.90
N ASP A 138 25.12 13.73 3.73
CA ASP A 138 25.22 15.19 3.62
C ASP A 138 24.98 15.70 2.18
N GLY A 139 24.47 14.85 1.30
CA GLY A 139 24.21 15.14 -0.12
C GLY A 139 25.46 15.25 -0.98
N SER A 140 26.66 15.20 -0.38
CA SER A 140 27.90 15.26 -1.15
C SER A 140 28.11 13.98 -1.95
N TYR A 141 28.75 14.10 -3.08
CA TYR A 141 29.25 12.97 -3.85
C TYR A 141 30.65 13.30 -4.36
N SER A 142 31.46 12.26 -4.52
CA SER A 142 32.80 12.36 -5.06
C SER A 142 33.11 11.07 -5.78
N LEU A 143 33.56 11.18 -7.02
CA LEU A 143 34.01 10.06 -7.84
C LEU A 143 35.34 10.40 -8.48
N VAL A 144 36.19 9.38 -8.65
CA VAL A 144 37.51 9.52 -9.25
C VAL A 144 37.44 9.07 -10.70
N VAL A 145 38.03 9.87 -11.59
CA VAL A 145 38.17 9.58 -13.01
C VAL A 145 39.63 9.70 -13.41
N ASP A 146 40.05 8.85 -14.34
CA ASP A 146 41.41 8.88 -14.85
C ASP A 146 41.62 10.05 -15.83
N GLN A 147 42.86 10.52 -15.94
CA GLN A 147 43.24 11.53 -16.94
C GLN A 147 42.79 11.15 -18.35
N GLY A 148 42.11 12.08 -19.02
CA GLY A 148 41.53 11.91 -20.36
C GLY A 148 40.12 11.32 -20.38
N TRP A 149 39.53 10.98 -19.22
CA TRP A 149 38.18 10.43 -19.16
C TRP A 149 37.12 11.39 -19.72
N SER A 150 36.13 10.83 -20.41
CA SER A 150 34.96 11.55 -20.92
C SER A 150 33.71 10.72 -20.66
N GLY A 151 32.64 11.36 -20.20
CA GLY A 151 31.39 10.68 -19.85
C GLY A 151 30.33 11.64 -19.32
N THR A 152 29.18 11.09 -18.96
CA THR A 152 28.02 11.85 -18.48
C THR A 152 27.59 11.31 -17.13
N LEU A 153 27.41 12.19 -16.15
CA LEU A 153 26.85 11.84 -14.86
C LEU A 153 25.40 12.28 -14.74
N THR A 154 24.55 11.35 -14.30
CA THR A 154 23.10 11.54 -14.18
C THR A 154 22.63 11.12 -12.77
N PRO A 155 22.12 12.04 -11.92
CA PRO A 155 21.53 11.69 -10.64
C PRO A 155 20.16 11.01 -10.79
N GLU A 156 19.91 9.98 -9.97
CA GLU A 156 18.66 9.22 -9.96
C GLU A 156 18.28 8.84 -8.52
N ARG A 157 17.04 9.13 -8.12
CA ARG A 157 16.42 8.62 -6.89
C ARG A 157 14.91 8.67 -7.06
N GLU A 158 14.23 7.60 -6.67
CA GLU A 158 12.76 7.50 -6.70
C GLU A 158 12.12 8.69 -5.94
N GLY A 159 11.07 9.29 -6.52
CA GLY A 159 10.37 10.45 -5.96
C GLY A 159 11.07 11.81 -6.08
N LEU A 160 12.12 11.97 -6.91
CA LEU A 160 12.84 13.24 -7.11
C LEU A 160 13.12 13.59 -8.58
N ALA A 161 13.16 14.89 -8.89
CA ALA A 161 13.77 15.44 -10.12
C ALA A 161 15.05 16.21 -9.79
N PHE A 162 16.00 16.34 -10.73
CA PHE A 162 17.27 17.03 -10.49
C PHE A 162 17.55 18.13 -11.51
N ASP A 163 18.07 19.28 -11.06
CA ASP A 163 18.52 20.40 -11.90
C ASP A 163 20.00 20.74 -11.60
N PRO A 164 20.94 20.61 -12.56
CA PRO A 164 20.72 20.13 -13.91
C PRO A 164 20.34 18.64 -13.96
N PRO A 165 19.74 18.14 -15.04
CA PRO A 165 19.34 16.73 -15.12
C PRO A 165 20.53 15.78 -15.30
N SER A 166 21.63 16.27 -15.86
CA SER A 166 22.89 15.55 -16.02
C SER A 166 24.02 16.54 -16.26
N ARG A 167 25.27 16.07 -16.22
CA ARG A 167 26.47 16.85 -16.53
C ARG A 167 27.41 16.05 -17.41
N ASP A 168 27.90 16.68 -18.47
CA ASP A 168 28.86 16.09 -19.41
C ASP A 168 30.29 16.54 -19.09
N TYR A 169 31.21 15.60 -19.16
CA TYR A 169 32.63 15.81 -18.96
C TYR A 169 33.39 15.31 -20.19
N VAL A 170 34.36 16.11 -20.63
CA VAL A 170 35.18 15.79 -21.79
C VAL A 170 36.64 15.99 -21.40
N ASP A 171 37.45 14.97 -21.68
CA ASP A 171 38.90 14.98 -21.53
C ASP A 171 39.35 15.53 -20.16
N ALA A 172 39.12 14.74 -19.09
CA ALA A 172 39.44 15.13 -17.74
C ALA A 172 40.95 15.38 -17.54
N GLN A 173 41.34 16.62 -17.30
CA GLN A 173 42.74 17.04 -17.09
C GLN A 173 42.93 17.85 -15.80
N VAL A 174 41.87 17.98 -15.00
CA VAL A 174 41.77 18.80 -13.78
C VAL A 174 40.53 18.34 -12.99
N ASP A 175 40.54 18.55 -11.67
CA ASP A 175 39.38 18.31 -10.81
C ASP A 175 38.16 19.17 -11.19
N PHE A 176 37.00 18.54 -11.28
CA PHE A 176 35.70 19.20 -11.46
C PHE A 176 35.00 19.32 -10.11
N LEU A 177 35.23 20.43 -9.41
CA LEU A 177 34.63 20.71 -8.11
C LEU A 177 33.30 21.47 -8.25
N GLY A 178 32.42 21.34 -7.25
CA GLY A 178 31.16 22.09 -7.17
C GLY A 178 30.14 21.74 -8.25
N GLN A 179 30.10 20.48 -8.66
CA GLN A 179 29.22 19.97 -9.72
C GLN A 179 27.79 19.70 -9.21
N ASP A 180 27.19 20.68 -8.54
CA ASP A 180 25.99 20.46 -7.75
C ASP A 180 24.75 20.14 -8.60
N TYR A 181 23.81 19.42 -7.99
CA TYR A 181 22.47 19.11 -8.49
C TYR A 181 21.40 19.53 -7.48
N LEU A 182 20.28 20.04 -7.97
CA LEU A 182 19.15 20.45 -7.14
C LEU A 182 18.03 19.40 -7.22
N GLY A 183 17.91 18.55 -6.20
CA GLY A 183 16.86 17.55 -6.10
C GLY A 183 15.51 18.10 -5.63
N THR A 184 14.69 18.34 -6.63
CA THR A 184 13.24 18.40 -6.64
C THR A 184 12.48 17.36 -5.81
N GLY A 185 12.56 17.33 -4.47
CA GLY A 185 11.50 16.71 -3.66
C GLY A 185 10.36 17.65 -3.79
N ARG A 186 9.22 17.22 -4.29
CA ARG A 186 8.40 18.25 -4.90
C ARG A 186 7.73 19.17 -3.81
N GLY A 187 7.64 18.76 -2.52
CA GLY A 187 7.19 19.53 -1.34
C GLY A 187 6.26 18.81 -0.32
N VAL A 188 6.17 19.31 0.93
CA VAL A 188 5.01 19.06 1.83
C VAL A 188 4.13 20.29 1.81
N LEU A 189 2.86 20.12 1.43
CA LEU A 189 1.90 21.21 1.25
C LEU A 189 0.88 21.13 2.39
N HIS A 190 0.86 22.13 3.27
CA HIS A 190 -0.10 22.17 4.37
C HIS A 190 -1.43 22.77 3.93
N VAL A 191 -2.53 22.12 4.30
CA VAL A 191 -3.90 22.63 4.13
C VAL A 191 -4.57 22.72 5.50
N PRO A 192 -5.02 23.91 5.95
CA PRO A 192 -5.11 25.18 5.22
C PRO A 192 -3.84 26.06 5.27
N GLY A 193 -2.71 25.55 5.74
CA GLY A 193 -1.49 26.33 6.05
C GLY A 193 -0.90 27.08 4.85
N ASP A 194 -0.28 26.36 3.92
CA ASP A 194 0.32 26.92 2.70
C ASP A 194 -0.75 27.22 1.64
N TYR A 195 -1.79 26.38 1.62
CA TYR A 195 -2.91 26.48 0.69
C TYR A 195 -4.21 26.43 1.47
N LEU A 196 -5.09 27.40 1.25
CA LEU A 196 -6.39 27.44 1.93
C LEU A 196 -7.32 26.28 1.53
N THR A 197 -7.07 25.63 0.39
CA THR A 197 -7.92 24.57 -0.16
C THR A 197 -7.10 23.42 -0.73
N LEU A 198 -7.70 22.23 -0.76
CA LEU A 198 -7.09 21.08 -1.44
C LEU A 198 -6.94 21.33 -2.94
N ALA A 199 -7.89 21.98 -3.60
CA ALA A 199 -7.78 22.32 -5.01
C ALA A 199 -6.55 23.21 -5.31
N ALA A 200 -6.20 24.13 -4.41
CA ALA A 200 -5.02 24.96 -4.57
C ALA A 200 -3.72 24.16 -4.32
N ALA A 201 -3.72 23.25 -3.35
CA ALA A 201 -2.61 22.32 -3.14
C ALA A 201 -2.44 21.35 -4.33
N PHE A 202 -3.53 20.79 -4.85
CA PHE A 202 -3.55 19.93 -6.04
C PHE A 202 -3.13 20.67 -7.32
N ALA A 203 -3.28 21.99 -7.38
CA ALA A 203 -2.77 22.78 -8.49
C ALA A 203 -1.26 23.06 -8.39
N ALA A 204 -0.64 22.82 -7.23
CA ALA A 204 0.74 23.21 -6.94
C ALA A 204 1.66 22.04 -6.58
N TYR A 205 1.12 20.92 -6.11
CA TYR A 205 1.91 19.74 -5.80
C TYR A 205 2.59 19.20 -7.04
N ALA A 206 3.59 18.40 -6.79
CA ALA A 206 4.41 17.83 -7.81
C ALA A 206 4.75 16.37 -7.34
N PRO A 207 5.05 15.41 -8.24
CA PRO A 207 5.49 14.05 -7.93
C PRO A 207 6.28 13.78 -6.64
N GLY A 208 5.77 12.88 -5.81
CA GLY A 208 6.36 12.50 -4.52
C GLY A 208 5.95 13.42 -3.36
N ASP A 209 5.05 14.38 -3.60
CA ASP A 209 4.62 15.32 -2.57
C ASP A 209 3.75 14.70 -1.52
N THR A 210 3.75 15.34 -0.36
CA THR A 210 2.75 15.08 0.66
C THR A 210 1.86 16.30 0.83
N ILE A 211 0.55 16.14 0.63
CA ILE A 211 -0.43 17.13 1.08
C ILE A 211 -0.87 16.71 2.49
N LEU A 212 -0.59 17.56 3.47
CA LEU A 212 -0.89 17.33 4.88
C LEU A 212 -2.03 18.22 5.34
N VAL A 213 -3.13 17.60 5.79
CA VAL A 213 -4.37 18.30 6.13
C VAL A 213 -4.58 18.33 7.64
N ALA A 214 -4.66 19.54 8.21
CA ALA A 214 -4.92 19.74 9.63
C ALA A 214 -6.33 19.27 10.04
N PRO A 215 -6.58 18.92 11.31
CA PRO A 215 -7.94 18.65 11.79
C PRO A 215 -8.89 19.83 11.54
N GLY A 216 -10.09 19.51 11.08
CA GLY A 216 -11.10 20.49 10.73
C GLY A 216 -12.23 19.90 9.90
N THR A 217 -13.25 20.71 9.68
CA THR A 217 -14.30 20.42 8.69
C THR A 217 -14.14 21.35 7.51
N TYR A 218 -13.89 20.77 6.34
CA TYR A 218 -13.61 21.47 5.10
C TYR A 218 -14.79 21.30 4.16
N ALA A 219 -15.28 22.42 3.61
CA ALA A 219 -16.43 22.46 2.72
C ALA A 219 -16.21 23.50 1.62
N GLY A 220 -17.06 23.48 0.60
CA GLY A 220 -16.97 24.37 -0.55
C GLY A 220 -16.19 23.77 -1.73
N PRO A 221 -16.22 24.46 -2.88
CA PRO A 221 -15.75 23.92 -4.16
C PRO A 221 -14.25 23.59 -4.19
N GLY A 222 -13.45 24.15 -3.28
CA GLY A 222 -12.01 23.88 -3.21
C GLY A 222 -11.63 22.53 -2.59
N PHE A 223 -12.59 21.72 -2.18
CA PHE A 223 -12.36 20.42 -1.52
C PHE A 223 -13.07 19.25 -2.21
N ARG A 224 -13.56 19.48 -3.43
CA ARG A 224 -14.35 18.51 -4.18
C ARG A 224 -14.02 18.54 -5.66
N ASN A 225 -14.35 17.46 -6.35
CA ASN A 225 -14.08 17.23 -7.77
C ASN A 225 -12.61 17.44 -8.12
N LEU A 226 -11.72 16.96 -7.25
CA LEU A 226 -10.28 16.94 -7.48
C LEU A 226 -9.95 15.83 -8.49
N GLU A 227 -8.86 16.01 -9.22
CA GLU A 227 -8.33 15.02 -10.16
C GLU A 227 -6.94 14.61 -9.69
N TRP A 228 -6.67 13.30 -9.66
CA TRP A 228 -5.47 12.71 -9.10
C TRP A 228 -4.94 11.64 -10.07
N GLY A 229 -3.68 11.72 -10.48
CA GLY A 229 -3.03 10.71 -11.33
C GLY A 229 -1.71 10.20 -10.75
N ASP A 230 -0.93 9.50 -11.58
CA ASP A 230 0.34 8.84 -11.24
C ASP A 230 1.48 9.82 -10.96
N LEU A 231 1.58 10.27 -9.72
CA LEU A 231 2.51 11.29 -9.26
C LEU A 231 3.00 11.00 -7.84
N ASP A 232 2.94 9.76 -7.35
CA ASP A 232 3.42 9.34 -6.02
C ASP A 232 2.89 10.25 -4.88
N LEU A 233 1.70 10.83 -5.05
CA LEU A 233 1.18 11.82 -4.12
C LEU A 233 0.68 11.12 -2.84
N VAL A 234 1.01 11.70 -1.70
CA VAL A 234 0.54 11.25 -0.39
C VAL A 234 -0.39 12.31 0.21
N LEU A 235 -1.70 12.06 0.21
CA LEU A 235 -2.69 12.92 0.87
C LEU A 235 -3.08 12.32 2.23
N ILE A 236 -2.67 12.98 3.30
CA ILE A 236 -2.86 12.46 4.66
C ILE A 236 -3.42 13.52 5.61
N SER A 237 -4.26 13.07 6.53
CA SER A 237 -4.73 13.84 7.66
C SER A 237 -3.73 13.81 8.81
N GLU A 238 -3.57 14.93 9.52
CA GLU A 238 -2.76 15.04 10.74
C GLU A 238 -3.39 14.34 11.95
N ALA A 239 -4.71 14.16 11.96
CA ALA A 239 -5.48 13.78 13.16
C ALA A 239 -6.43 12.59 12.95
N GLY A 240 -6.35 11.92 11.80
CA GLY A 240 -7.20 10.78 11.44
C GLY A 240 -8.63 11.17 11.05
N ALA A 241 -9.42 10.17 10.64
CA ALA A 241 -10.73 10.39 10.02
C ALA A 241 -11.73 11.08 10.96
N ALA A 242 -11.66 10.81 12.26
CA ALA A 242 -12.59 11.35 13.26
C ALA A 242 -12.48 12.88 13.45
N GLN A 243 -11.38 13.50 13.02
CA GLN A 243 -11.13 14.93 13.23
C GLN A 243 -10.92 15.71 11.93
N THR A 244 -10.74 15.03 10.80
CA THR A 244 -10.50 15.67 9.50
C THR A 244 -11.60 15.26 8.53
N ILE A 245 -12.58 16.16 8.38
CA ILE A 245 -13.83 15.91 7.67
C ILE A 245 -13.86 16.76 6.39
N ILE A 246 -14.05 16.11 5.26
CA ILE A 246 -14.38 16.76 3.98
C ILE A 246 -15.89 16.61 3.75
N ASP A 247 -16.61 17.73 3.85
CA ASP A 247 -18.04 17.80 3.56
C ASP A 247 -18.25 18.25 2.12
N LEU A 248 -18.76 17.34 1.28
CA LEU A 248 -18.98 17.56 -0.15
C LEU A 248 -20.30 18.27 -0.44
N GLU A 249 -21.08 18.60 0.61
CA GLU A 249 -22.28 19.45 0.55
C GLU A 249 -23.38 18.97 -0.42
N ASN A 250 -23.45 17.66 -0.69
CA ASN A 250 -24.34 17.07 -1.69
C ASN A 250 -24.10 17.60 -3.11
N ASP A 251 -22.88 17.99 -3.45
CA ASP A 251 -22.54 18.56 -4.74
C ASP A 251 -21.17 18.05 -5.22
N GLY A 252 -21.15 16.96 -5.98
CA GLY A 252 -19.92 16.37 -6.53
C GLY A 252 -19.29 15.28 -5.65
N ARG A 253 -18.10 14.85 -6.04
CA ARG A 253 -17.30 13.81 -5.36
C ARG A 253 -16.08 14.43 -4.68
N PHE A 254 -15.33 13.67 -3.89
CA PHE A 254 -14.05 14.14 -3.35
C PHE A 254 -12.99 14.19 -4.46
N VAL A 255 -12.63 13.03 -4.99
CA VAL A 255 -11.57 12.89 -5.99
C VAL A 255 -11.89 11.85 -7.04
N ARG A 256 -11.43 12.10 -8.26
CA ARG A 256 -11.34 11.14 -9.35
C ARG A 256 -9.87 10.79 -9.58
N MET A 257 -9.54 9.52 -9.45
CA MET A 257 -8.22 8.95 -9.67
C MET A 257 -8.19 8.29 -11.05
N VAL A 258 -7.19 8.62 -11.87
CA VAL A 258 -6.99 8.00 -13.18
C VAL A 258 -5.52 7.65 -13.33
N ASP A 259 -5.24 6.41 -13.67
CA ASP A 259 -3.88 5.88 -13.83
C ASP A 259 -3.01 6.00 -12.56
N ALA A 260 -3.57 6.33 -11.39
CA ALA A 260 -2.80 6.46 -10.15
C ALA A 260 -2.15 5.11 -9.78
N GLY A 261 -0.85 5.09 -9.57
CA GLY A 261 -0.06 3.92 -9.17
C GLY A 261 -0.31 3.44 -7.74
N ASP A 262 0.59 2.57 -7.26
CA ASP A 262 0.53 1.94 -5.95
C ASP A 262 1.30 2.70 -4.86
N ASP A 263 1.90 3.83 -5.18
CA ASP A 263 2.52 4.76 -4.25
C ASP A 263 1.57 5.90 -3.83
N GLU A 264 0.49 6.14 -4.59
CA GLU A 264 -0.57 7.06 -4.20
C GLU A 264 -1.25 6.62 -2.91
N THR A 265 -1.28 7.51 -1.92
CA THR A 265 -1.84 7.22 -0.60
C THR A 265 -2.88 8.24 -0.20
N LEU A 266 -4.09 7.80 0.13
CA LEU A 266 -5.13 8.61 0.78
C LEU A 266 -5.43 8.05 2.17
N ARG A 267 -5.15 8.83 3.23
CA ARG A 267 -5.32 8.34 4.61
C ARG A 267 -5.90 9.34 5.60
N GLY A 268 -6.83 8.85 6.44
CA GLY A 268 -7.26 9.53 7.66
C GLY A 268 -8.36 10.58 7.47
N PHE A 269 -9.29 10.35 6.53
CA PHE A 269 -10.33 11.33 6.21
C PHE A 269 -11.73 10.76 6.40
N THR A 270 -12.61 11.58 6.98
CA THR A 270 -14.06 11.41 6.76
C THR A 270 -14.45 12.15 5.49
N LEU A 271 -15.02 11.45 4.52
CA LEU A 271 -15.60 12.00 3.30
C LEU A 271 -17.11 11.84 3.37
N ARG A 272 -17.86 12.94 3.37
CA ARG A 272 -19.32 12.86 3.55
C ARG A 272 -20.11 13.69 2.57
N ASN A 273 -21.38 13.32 2.42
CA ASN A 273 -22.37 14.01 1.60
C ASN A 273 -21.92 14.17 0.14
N GLY A 274 -21.17 13.22 -0.41
CA GLY A 274 -20.85 13.19 -1.83
C GLY A 274 -22.09 12.92 -2.68
N ARG A 275 -22.28 13.61 -3.80
CA ARG A 275 -23.45 13.39 -4.68
C ARG A 275 -23.12 13.69 -6.13
N VAL A 276 -23.15 12.66 -6.97
CA VAL A 276 -22.86 12.76 -8.41
C VAL A 276 -24.10 12.50 -9.26
N ASN A 277 -24.35 13.35 -10.26
CA ASN A 277 -25.59 13.35 -11.06
C ASN A 277 -25.33 13.22 -12.58
N GLY A 278 -24.52 12.24 -13.01
CA GLY A 278 -24.38 11.86 -14.43
C GLY A 278 -23.83 12.93 -15.40
N ALA A 279 -23.57 14.17 -14.97
CA ALA A 279 -23.00 15.23 -15.80
C ALA A 279 -21.53 15.54 -15.41
N TYR A 280 -20.65 15.51 -16.43
CA TYR A 280 -19.19 15.82 -16.46
C TYR A 280 -18.21 14.73 -15.93
N PRO A 281 -17.02 14.60 -16.57
CA PRO A 281 -16.54 13.36 -17.19
C PRO A 281 -16.27 12.23 -16.18
N GLY A 282 -16.69 10.99 -16.49
CA GLY A 282 -16.67 9.86 -15.54
C GLY A 282 -18.05 9.48 -14.96
N ASN A 283 -19.12 9.90 -15.66
CA ASN A 283 -20.49 9.37 -15.68
C ASN A 283 -21.11 8.93 -14.35
N GLY A 284 -21.17 9.84 -13.37
CA GLY A 284 -22.05 9.68 -12.20
C GLY A 284 -21.73 8.52 -11.28
N ARG A 285 -20.54 7.91 -11.36
CA ARG A 285 -20.08 6.79 -10.52
C ARG A 285 -19.29 7.27 -9.32
N GLY A 286 -19.38 6.58 -8.18
CA GLY A 286 -18.55 6.87 -7.00
C GLY A 286 -18.89 8.22 -6.37
N GLY A 287 -19.79 8.24 -5.37
CA GLY A 287 -20.22 9.47 -4.71
C GLY A 287 -19.10 10.21 -3.98
N ALA A 288 -18.06 9.51 -3.51
CA ALA A 288 -16.87 10.11 -2.91
C ALA A 288 -15.62 9.89 -3.76
N LEU A 289 -15.34 8.63 -4.13
CA LEU A 289 -14.12 8.24 -4.84
C LEU A 289 -14.47 7.52 -6.15
N CYS A 290 -13.76 7.85 -7.21
CA CYS A 290 -13.87 7.14 -8.48
C CYS A 290 -12.46 6.87 -9.02
N MET A 291 -12.12 5.59 -9.15
CA MET A 291 -10.83 5.11 -9.63
C MET A 291 -11.01 4.46 -11.00
N ILE A 292 -10.16 4.84 -11.94
CA ILE A 292 -10.12 4.29 -13.29
C ILE A 292 -8.67 3.89 -13.57
N ASP A 293 -8.45 2.61 -13.84
CA ASP A 293 -7.13 2.05 -14.12
C ASP A 293 -6.08 2.42 -13.05
N SER A 294 -6.50 2.45 -11.77
CA SER A 294 -5.67 2.92 -10.65
C SER A 294 -5.43 1.86 -9.57
N SER A 295 -4.33 1.94 -8.83
CA SER A 295 -3.96 1.03 -7.74
C SER A 295 -3.59 1.70 -6.40
N PRO A 296 -4.26 2.78 -5.96
CA PRO A 296 -3.85 3.53 -4.77
C PRO A 296 -4.01 2.74 -3.46
N ARG A 297 -3.35 3.23 -2.42
CA ARG A 297 -3.50 2.80 -1.03
C ARG A 297 -4.48 3.70 -0.30
N LEU A 298 -5.61 3.14 0.12
CA LEU A 298 -6.64 3.84 0.88
C LEU A 298 -6.66 3.31 2.31
N GLN A 299 -6.54 4.17 3.32
CA GLN A 299 -6.45 3.73 4.72
C GLN A 299 -7.15 4.68 5.69
N ASP A 300 -7.73 4.16 6.78
CA ASP A 300 -8.36 4.99 7.84
C ASP A 300 -9.36 5.99 7.25
N LEU A 301 -10.33 5.49 6.49
CA LEU A 301 -11.32 6.32 5.81
C LEU A 301 -12.71 6.07 6.37
N VAL A 302 -13.47 7.14 6.54
CA VAL A 302 -14.92 7.10 6.80
C VAL A 302 -15.63 7.69 5.59
N LEU A 303 -16.44 6.91 4.88
CA LEU A 303 -17.25 7.40 3.76
C LEU A 303 -18.71 7.28 4.16
N GLU A 304 -19.36 8.41 4.39
CA GLU A 304 -20.73 8.44 4.88
C GLU A 304 -21.67 9.26 3.99
N SER A 305 -22.90 8.76 3.82
CA SER A 305 -23.97 9.49 3.11
C SER A 305 -23.59 9.95 1.69
N CYS A 306 -22.73 9.19 1.00
CA CYS A 306 -22.32 9.47 -0.38
C CYS A 306 -23.23 8.75 -1.38
N ARG A 307 -23.57 9.43 -2.49
CA ARG A 307 -24.63 9.01 -3.39
C ARG A 307 -24.24 9.10 -4.87
N SER A 308 -24.47 8.00 -5.59
CA SER A 308 -24.51 7.95 -7.05
C SER A 308 -25.96 7.94 -7.54
N LEU A 309 -26.37 8.90 -8.37
CA LEU A 309 -27.77 8.99 -8.80
C LEU A 309 -28.10 8.23 -10.08
N SER A 310 -27.09 7.94 -10.90
CA SER A 310 -27.29 7.46 -12.27
C SER A 310 -26.37 6.32 -12.68
N ALA A 311 -25.50 5.85 -11.76
CA ALA A 311 -24.50 4.84 -12.08
C ALA A 311 -24.10 4.04 -10.82
N GLU A 312 -23.03 3.27 -10.89
CA GLU A 312 -22.57 2.31 -9.89
C GLU A 312 -21.68 2.94 -8.80
N GLY A 313 -21.57 2.25 -7.66
CA GLY A 313 -20.69 2.65 -6.55
C GLY A 313 -21.22 3.87 -5.81
N GLY A 314 -22.00 3.67 -4.76
CA GLY A 314 -22.56 4.79 -4.00
C GLY A 314 -21.49 5.65 -3.34
N ALA A 315 -20.46 5.05 -2.75
CA ALA A 315 -19.30 5.74 -2.19
C ALA A 315 -18.07 5.66 -3.10
N ILE A 316 -17.70 4.43 -3.49
CA ILE A 316 -16.49 4.12 -4.25
C ILE A 316 -16.87 3.39 -5.54
N PHE A 317 -16.29 3.83 -6.65
CA PHE A 317 -16.26 3.07 -7.90
C PHE A 317 -14.83 2.76 -8.31
N GLY A 318 -14.58 1.52 -8.76
CA GLY A 318 -13.33 1.10 -9.40
C GLY A 318 -13.58 0.45 -10.76
N GLY A 319 -13.01 0.99 -11.83
CA GLY A 319 -12.97 0.36 -13.15
C GLY A 319 -11.52 0.07 -13.52
N GLY A 320 -11.18 -1.18 -13.89
CA GLY A 320 -9.79 -1.56 -14.19
C GLY A 320 -8.81 -1.35 -13.03
N SER A 321 -9.31 -1.21 -11.79
CA SER A 321 -8.54 -0.68 -10.67
C SER A 321 -8.18 -1.75 -9.64
N SER A 322 -6.97 -1.69 -9.08
CA SER A 322 -6.42 -2.68 -8.13
C SER A 322 -6.01 -2.05 -6.79
N PHE A 323 -6.90 -1.24 -6.21
CA PHE A 323 -6.64 -0.49 -4.98
C PHE A 323 -6.66 -1.37 -3.72
N THR A 324 -5.99 -0.91 -2.68
CA THR A 324 -6.17 -1.44 -1.32
C THR A 324 -7.04 -0.50 -0.49
N LEU A 325 -7.95 -1.06 0.31
CA LEU A 325 -8.74 -0.32 1.29
C LEU A 325 -8.63 -1.00 2.65
N GLU A 326 -7.97 -0.32 3.59
CA GLU A 326 -7.71 -0.84 4.92
C GLU A 326 -8.32 0.05 6.00
N ASP A 327 -8.87 -0.57 7.06
CA ASP A 327 -9.35 0.15 8.24
C ASP A 327 -10.39 1.23 7.90
N ALA A 328 -11.43 0.86 7.14
CA ALA A 328 -12.39 1.81 6.60
C ALA A 328 -13.84 1.55 7.05
N TRP A 329 -14.61 2.63 7.17
CA TRP A 329 -16.02 2.62 7.54
C TRP A 329 -16.88 3.25 6.44
N LEU A 330 -17.75 2.46 5.80
CA LEU A 330 -18.62 2.89 4.71
C LEU A 330 -20.07 2.80 5.17
N GLU A 331 -20.70 3.94 5.42
CA GLU A 331 -22.01 4.01 6.05
C GLU A 331 -23.05 4.81 5.25
N ASN A 332 -24.24 4.26 5.12
CA ASN A 332 -25.42 4.93 4.53
C ASN A 332 -25.13 5.50 3.13
N ASN A 333 -24.27 4.85 2.35
CA ASN A 333 -24.00 5.23 0.97
C ASN A 333 -25.01 4.58 0.04
N GLU A 334 -25.30 5.23 -1.08
CA GLU A 334 -26.40 4.80 -1.94
C GLU A 334 -26.12 4.96 -3.43
N THR A 335 -26.62 4.00 -4.21
CA THR A 335 -26.81 4.16 -5.65
C THR A 335 -28.28 4.03 -6.03
N LEU A 336 -28.80 4.98 -6.80
CA LEU A 336 -30.20 5.01 -7.24
C LEU A 336 -30.46 4.32 -8.59
N ALA A 337 -29.42 3.86 -9.27
CA ALA A 337 -29.56 3.29 -10.62
C ALA A 337 -28.62 2.13 -10.94
N GLY A 338 -27.51 1.98 -10.22
CA GLY A 338 -26.52 0.92 -10.44
C GLY A 338 -26.27 0.03 -9.22
N ALA A 339 -25.30 -0.86 -9.35
CA ALA A 339 -24.90 -1.82 -8.32
C ALA A 339 -23.88 -1.22 -7.30
N GLY A 340 -23.76 -1.86 -6.13
CA GLY A 340 -22.75 -1.52 -5.12
C GLY A 340 -23.09 -0.25 -4.33
N GLY A 341 -23.93 -0.36 -3.31
CA GLY A 341 -24.31 0.79 -2.46
C GLY A 341 -23.13 1.47 -1.78
N ALA A 342 -22.11 0.69 -1.39
CA ALA A 342 -20.85 1.21 -0.89
C ALA A 342 -19.79 1.24 -2.00
N ILE A 343 -19.43 0.05 -2.51
CA ILE A 343 -18.34 -0.14 -3.47
C ILE A 343 -18.85 -0.95 -4.66
N CYS A 344 -18.55 -0.48 -5.87
CA CYS A 344 -18.70 -1.28 -7.08
C CYS A 344 -17.37 -1.34 -7.85
N CYS A 345 -16.96 -2.54 -8.23
CA CYS A 345 -15.75 -2.78 -9.01
C CYS A 345 -16.06 -3.59 -10.28
N LEU A 346 -15.66 -3.04 -11.43
CA LEU A 346 -15.93 -3.57 -12.76
C LEU A 346 -14.64 -3.66 -13.58
N GLN A 347 -14.74 -4.18 -14.80
CA GLN A 347 -13.69 -4.13 -15.82
C GLN A 347 -12.37 -4.75 -15.34
N SER A 348 -12.41 -5.99 -14.84
CA SER A 348 -11.25 -6.72 -14.33
C SER A 348 -10.52 -6.03 -13.16
N SER A 349 -11.20 -5.17 -12.40
CA SER A 349 -10.66 -4.57 -11.17
C SER A 349 -10.25 -5.64 -10.16
N ALA A 350 -9.16 -5.43 -9.42
CA ALA A 350 -8.66 -6.38 -8.42
C ALA A 350 -8.47 -5.74 -7.02
N PRO A 351 -9.55 -5.29 -6.35
CA PRO A 351 -9.43 -4.61 -5.07
C PRO A 351 -9.13 -5.58 -3.92
N THR A 352 -8.38 -5.10 -2.93
CA THR A 352 -8.19 -5.79 -1.64
C THR A 352 -8.81 -4.96 -0.51
N LEU A 353 -9.75 -5.55 0.23
CA LEU A 353 -10.42 -4.92 1.36
C LEU A 353 -10.02 -5.62 2.66
N ARG A 354 -9.45 -4.87 3.62
CA ARG A 354 -9.05 -5.42 4.93
C ARG A 354 -9.64 -4.61 6.07
N ARG A 355 -10.27 -5.28 7.04
CA ARG A 355 -10.83 -4.60 8.23
C ARG A 355 -11.78 -3.46 7.82
N VAL A 356 -12.64 -3.74 6.85
CA VAL A 356 -13.61 -2.79 6.31
C VAL A 356 -14.99 -3.08 6.88
N VAL A 357 -15.70 -2.03 7.29
CA VAL A 357 -17.10 -2.09 7.71
C VAL A 357 -17.96 -1.41 6.65
N CYS A 358 -18.96 -2.12 6.13
CA CYS A 358 -20.02 -1.56 5.30
C CYS A 358 -21.37 -1.72 6.01
N VAL A 359 -21.99 -0.60 6.37
CA VAL A 359 -23.24 -0.60 7.13
C VAL A 359 -24.32 0.30 6.51
N GLY A 360 -25.56 -0.21 6.43
CA GLY A 360 -26.71 0.60 6.00
C GLY A 360 -26.63 1.10 4.56
N ASN A 361 -25.77 0.52 3.71
CA ASN A 361 -25.63 0.96 2.32
C ASN A 361 -26.76 0.40 1.46
N VAL A 362 -27.16 1.14 0.43
CA VAL A 362 -28.33 0.83 -0.39
C VAL A 362 -27.98 0.85 -1.89
N SER A 363 -28.43 -0.18 -2.62
CA SER A 363 -28.39 -0.21 -4.07
C SER A 363 -29.77 -0.45 -4.67
N ALA A 364 -30.10 0.33 -5.70
CA ALA A 364 -31.28 0.13 -6.55
C ALA A 364 -31.14 -1.05 -7.53
N ASP A 365 -30.00 -1.72 -7.55
CA ASP A 365 -29.74 -2.93 -8.34
C ASP A 365 -29.13 -4.01 -7.42
N ALA A 366 -27.99 -4.61 -7.77
CA ALA A 366 -27.36 -5.66 -6.99
C ALA A 366 -26.24 -5.15 -6.07
N GLY A 367 -25.90 -5.93 -5.02
CA GLY A 367 -24.78 -5.61 -4.13
C GLY A 367 -25.10 -4.43 -3.23
N GLY A 368 -25.90 -4.63 -2.19
CA GLY A 368 -26.33 -3.54 -1.32
C GLY A 368 -25.16 -2.81 -0.65
N ALA A 369 -24.09 -3.52 -0.28
CA ALA A 369 -22.80 -2.91 0.00
C ALA A 369 -21.83 -3.07 -1.18
N LEU A 370 -21.53 -4.30 -1.56
CA LEU A 370 -20.44 -4.61 -2.48
C LEU A 370 -20.95 -5.27 -3.76
N ALA A 371 -20.48 -4.80 -4.91
CA ALA A 371 -20.76 -5.41 -6.20
C ALA A 371 -19.46 -5.61 -7.01
N PHE A 372 -19.23 -6.83 -7.47
CA PHE A 372 -18.11 -7.22 -8.32
C PHE A 372 -18.64 -7.85 -9.60
N ALA A 373 -18.24 -7.34 -10.75
CA ALA A 373 -18.64 -7.87 -12.05
C ALA A 373 -17.56 -7.64 -13.12
N ASP A 374 -17.85 -8.05 -14.35
CA ASP A 374 -16.97 -7.88 -15.51
C ASP A 374 -15.54 -8.38 -15.28
N GLY A 375 -15.41 -9.61 -14.76
CA GLY A 375 -14.10 -10.25 -14.53
C GLY A 375 -13.30 -9.73 -13.33
N ALA A 376 -13.89 -8.91 -12.44
CA ALA A 376 -13.21 -8.40 -11.25
C ALA A 376 -12.68 -9.52 -10.33
N VAL A 377 -11.50 -9.33 -9.72
CA VAL A 377 -10.84 -10.31 -8.83
C VAL A 377 -10.62 -9.69 -7.45
N ALA A 378 -11.57 -9.84 -6.53
CA ALA A 378 -11.54 -9.18 -5.23
C ALA A 378 -11.07 -10.09 -4.10
N LEU A 379 -10.32 -9.54 -3.14
CA LEU A 379 -9.95 -10.19 -1.88
C LEU A 379 -10.54 -9.41 -0.70
N LEU A 380 -11.31 -10.08 0.14
CA LEU A 380 -11.90 -9.51 1.35
C LEU A 380 -11.40 -10.28 2.56
N GLU A 381 -10.74 -9.57 3.48
CA GLU A 381 -10.24 -10.12 4.74
C GLU A 381 -10.81 -9.33 5.91
N GLN A 382 -11.46 -10.01 6.85
CA GLN A 382 -11.99 -9.37 8.07
C GLN A 382 -12.96 -8.22 7.72
N VAL A 383 -13.93 -8.48 6.84
CA VAL A 383 -14.91 -7.46 6.40
C VAL A 383 -16.24 -7.67 7.11
N THR A 384 -16.84 -6.60 7.64
CA THR A 384 -18.21 -6.61 8.20
C THR A 384 -19.20 -5.99 7.23
N LEU A 385 -20.23 -6.73 6.83
CA LEU A 385 -21.33 -6.28 5.98
C LEU A 385 -22.64 -6.37 6.78
N HIS A 386 -23.12 -5.24 7.29
CA HIS A 386 -24.26 -5.20 8.19
C HIS A 386 -25.41 -4.33 7.65
N GLN A 387 -26.64 -4.85 7.66
CA GLN A 387 -27.84 -4.05 7.33
C GLN A 387 -27.81 -3.33 5.97
N ASN A 388 -27.09 -3.88 5.00
CA ASN A 388 -27.06 -3.35 3.64
C ASN A 388 -28.24 -3.89 2.83
N ARG A 389 -28.64 -3.15 1.80
CA ARG A 389 -29.88 -3.37 1.07
C ARG A 389 -29.71 -3.32 -0.44
N ALA A 390 -30.24 -4.30 -1.15
CA ALA A 390 -30.33 -4.32 -2.61
C ALA A 390 -31.80 -4.43 -3.07
N GLU A 391 -32.20 -3.69 -4.10
CA GLU A 391 -33.47 -3.96 -4.81
C GLU A 391 -33.36 -5.22 -5.69
N GLY A 392 -32.18 -5.46 -6.27
CA GLY A 392 -31.79 -6.70 -6.93
C GLY A 392 -31.31 -7.75 -5.94
N ALA A 393 -30.19 -8.41 -6.24
CA ALA A 393 -29.62 -9.51 -5.47
C ALA A 393 -28.35 -9.15 -4.69
N GLY A 394 -28.05 -9.90 -3.63
CA GLY A 394 -26.84 -9.73 -2.84
C GLY A 394 -26.92 -8.47 -1.97
N GLY A 395 -27.81 -8.47 -0.98
CA GLY A 395 -27.94 -7.33 -0.05
C GLY A 395 -26.60 -6.96 0.61
N ALA A 396 -25.78 -7.95 0.96
CA ALA A 396 -24.41 -7.74 1.42
C ALA A 396 -23.45 -7.61 0.23
N LEU A 397 -23.39 -8.66 -0.59
CA LEU A 397 -22.43 -8.78 -1.67
C LEU A 397 -23.05 -9.46 -2.89
N HIS A 398 -22.77 -8.91 -4.07
CA HIS A 398 -23.07 -9.52 -5.35
C HIS A 398 -21.80 -9.76 -6.15
N ALA A 399 -21.59 -10.99 -6.63
CA ALA A 399 -20.55 -11.38 -7.56
C ALA A 399 -21.22 -11.87 -8.86
N GLY A 400 -20.92 -11.25 -9.99
CA GLY A 400 -21.49 -11.62 -11.29
C GLY A 400 -20.49 -11.54 -12.43
N SER A 401 -20.96 -11.86 -13.64
CA SER A 401 -20.23 -11.65 -14.91
C SER A 401 -18.76 -12.11 -14.89
N GLY A 402 -18.54 -13.35 -14.43
CA GLY A 402 -17.21 -13.99 -14.42
C GLY A 402 -16.20 -13.39 -13.43
N SER A 403 -16.66 -12.68 -12.39
CA SER A 403 -15.79 -12.19 -11.31
C SER A 403 -15.19 -13.34 -10.49
N LEU A 404 -14.20 -13.08 -9.65
CA LEU A 404 -13.62 -14.04 -8.71
C LEU A 404 -13.43 -13.34 -7.37
N VAL A 405 -14.25 -13.70 -6.38
CA VAL A 405 -14.23 -13.02 -5.08
C VAL A 405 -13.77 -14.00 -4.00
N GLN A 406 -12.72 -13.65 -3.28
CA GLN A 406 -12.25 -14.42 -2.12
C GLN A 406 -12.68 -13.73 -0.84
N LEU A 407 -13.35 -14.46 0.03
CA LEU A 407 -13.90 -14.00 1.30
C LEU A 407 -13.28 -14.82 2.43
N ASP A 408 -12.47 -14.18 3.26
CA ASP A 408 -11.89 -14.80 4.45
C ASP A 408 -12.20 -13.96 5.70
N GLY A 409 -12.75 -14.59 6.73
CA GLY A 409 -13.10 -13.86 7.94
C GLY A 409 -14.21 -12.83 7.73
N VAL A 410 -15.18 -13.07 6.85
CA VAL A 410 -16.27 -12.10 6.59
C VAL A 410 -17.42 -12.28 7.58
N LEU A 411 -17.98 -11.17 8.06
CA LEU A 411 -19.17 -11.13 8.90
C LEU A 411 -20.31 -10.43 8.15
N ALA A 412 -21.25 -11.17 7.58
CA ALA A 412 -22.38 -10.63 6.81
C ALA A 412 -23.72 -10.87 7.51
N THR A 413 -24.31 -9.83 8.09
CA THR A 413 -25.54 -9.98 8.89
C THR A 413 -26.63 -8.97 8.61
N LEU A 414 -27.88 -9.45 8.70
CA LEU A 414 -29.09 -8.64 8.59
C LEU A 414 -29.20 -7.83 7.29
N ASN A 415 -28.54 -8.28 6.22
CA ASN A 415 -28.64 -7.65 4.91
C ASN A 415 -29.91 -8.11 4.19
N VAL A 416 -30.46 -7.23 3.35
CA VAL A 416 -31.76 -7.43 2.71
C VAL A 416 -31.63 -7.30 1.20
N ALA A 417 -32.27 -8.21 0.46
CA ALA A 417 -32.40 -8.11 -0.98
C ALA A 417 -33.86 -8.36 -1.40
N SER A 418 -34.32 -7.72 -2.48
CA SER A 418 -35.66 -8.01 -3.03
C SER A 418 -35.64 -9.09 -4.10
N GLY A 419 -34.48 -9.32 -4.74
CA GLY A 419 -34.17 -10.47 -5.60
C GLY A 419 -33.03 -11.32 -5.02
N GLY A 420 -32.93 -12.60 -5.39
CA GLY A 420 -31.81 -13.45 -4.96
C GLY A 420 -31.65 -13.58 -3.43
N ALA A 421 -30.41 -13.58 -2.94
CA ALA A 421 -30.10 -13.70 -1.51
C ALA A 421 -29.78 -12.34 -0.89
N GLY A 422 -30.14 -12.19 0.38
CA GLY A 422 -29.83 -10.99 1.16
C GLY A 422 -28.36 -10.92 1.57
N GLY A 423 -27.72 -12.06 1.80
CA GLY A 423 -26.31 -12.13 2.16
C GLY A 423 -25.42 -12.05 0.91
N ILE A 424 -24.79 -13.17 0.59
CA ILE A 424 -23.85 -13.30 -0.53
C ILE A 424 -24.56 -13.94 -1.72
N HIS A 425 -24.44 -13.32 -2.90
CA HIS A 425 -25.03 -13.81 -4.12
C HIS A 425 -23.98 -13.97 -5.22
N ALA A 426 -24.05 -15.08 -5.96
CA ALA A 426 -23.20 -15.33 -7.13
C ALA A 426 -24.07 -15.65 -8.36
N GLU A 427 -23.92 -14.91 -9.44
CA GLU A 427 -24.75 -15.08 -10.64
C GLU A 427 -24.44 -16.37 -11.41
N ASP A 428 -23.16 -16.75 -11.48
CA ASP A 428 -22.68 -17.88 -12.28
C ASP A 428 -21.59 -18.70 -11.56
N ALA A 429 -21.36 -19.93 -12.03
CA ALA A 429 -20.42 -20.89 -11.46
C ALA A 429 -18.95 -20.41 -11.48
N VAL A 430 -18.62 -19.46 -12.36
CA VAL A 430 -17.28 -18.85 -12.42
C VAL A 430 -17.15 -17.80 -11.32
N SER A 431 -18.22 -17.06 -11.05
CA SER A 431 -18.36 -16.01 -10.04
C SER A 431 -18.55 -16.52 -8.62
N LEU A 432 -18.39 -17.83 -8.38
CA LEU A 432 -18.53 -18.42 -7.05
C LEU A 432 -17.47 -17.88 -6.09
N PRO A 433 -17.87 -17.14 -5.05
CA PRO A 433 -16.93 -16.65 -4.07
C PRO A 433 -16.30 -17.82 -3.31
N GLY A 434 -14.98 -17.79 -3.14
CA GLY A 434 -14.32 -18.66 -2.18
C GLY A 434 -14.63 -18.14 -0.78
N VAL A 435 -15.48 -18.83 -0.02
CA VAL A 435 -15.87 -18.42 1.33
C VAL A 435 -15.19 -19.32 2.36
N SER A 436 -14.35 -18.74 3.21
CA SER A 436 -13.73 -19.40 4.35
C SER A 436 -13.91 -18.60 5.62
N CYS A 437 -13.97 -19.32 6.74
CA CYS A 437 -13.93 -18.74 8.07
C CYS A 437 -14.86 -17.54 8.26
N SER A 438 -16.05 -17.58 7.68
CA SER A 438 -16.98 -16.45 7.64
C SER A 438 -18.27 -16.75 8.40
N ASN A 439 -18.90 -15.73 8.96
CA ASN A 439 -20.24 -15.83 9.56
C ASN A 439 -21.25 -15.07 8.72
N VAL A 440 -22.18 -15.80 8.09
CA VAL A 440 -23.25 -15.22 7.27
C VAL A 440 -24.58 -15.57 7.93
N PHE A 441 -25.24 -14.59 8.54
CA PHE A 441 -26.38 -14.85 9.43
C PHE A 441 -27.52 -13.84 9.31
N GLY A 442 -28.75 -14.35 9.31
CA GLY A 442 -29.96 -13.52 9.45
C GLY A 442 -30.24 -12.61 8.26
N ASN A 443 -29.70 -12.92 7.08
CA ASN A 443 -29.93 -12.14 5.87
C ASN A 443 -31.24 -12.57 5.18
N THR A 444 -31.96 -11.63 4.56
CA THR A 444 -33.29 -11.86 3.97
C THR A 444 -33.27 -11.61 2.46
N PRO A 445 -33.76 -12.54 1.61
CA PRO A 445 -34.50 -13.76 1.95
C PRO A 445 -33.61 -14.96 2.32
N GLY A 446 -32.28 -14.84 2.24
CA GLY A 446 -31.36 -15.91 2.61
C GLY A 446 -29.90 -15.45 2.70
N ASN A 447 -29.06 -16.30 3.30
CA ASN A 447 -27.64 -16.05 3.50
C ASN A 447 -26.82 -16.21 2.21
N TYR A 448 -27.16 -17.18 1.38
CA TYR A 448 -26.47 -17.50 0.12
C TYR A 448 -27.49 -17.68 -0.99
N GLY A 449 -27.13 -17.37 -2.23
CA GLY A 449 -28.00 -17.64 -3.37
C GLY A 449 -27.39 -17.35 -4.74
N GLY A 450 -28.21 -17.51 -5.77
CA GLY A 450 -27.74 -17.62 -7.15
C GLY A 450 -27.23 -19.03 -7.41
N GLU A 451 -26.10 -19.17 -8.09
CA GLU A 451 -25.43 -20.48 -8.26
C GLU A 451 -24.58 -20.88 -7.05
N LEU A 452 -24.38 -19.96 -6.08
CA LEU A 452 -23.70 -20.24 -4.82
C LEU A 452 -24.59 -21.04 -3.87
N ALA A 453 -24.24 -22.31 -3.68
CA ALA A 453 -24.83 -23.16 -2.64
C ALA A 453 -24.54 -22.62 -1.24
N ASP A 454 -25.36 -23.03 -0.26
CA ASP A 454 -25.14 -22.69 1.15
C ASP A 454 -23.75 -23.16 1.61
N GLN A 455 -22.94 -22.21 2.09
CA GLN A 455 -21.57 -22.48 2.55
C GLN A 455 -21.49 -22.80 4.04
N THR A 456 -22.61 -22.78 4.77
CA THR A 456 -22.66 -23.03 6.21
C THR A 456 -22.08 -24.41 6.56
N GLY A 457 -21.11 -24.46 7.48
CA GLY A 457 -20.44 -25.68 7.91
C GLY A 457 -19.32 -26.17 6.98
N LEU A 458 -19.07 -25.50 5.87
CA LEU A 458 -17.93 -25.75 4.98
C LEU A 458 -16.81 -24.76 5.29
N ASN A 459 -15.54 -25.18 5.18
CA ASN A 459 -14.36 -24.30 5.31
C ASN A 459 -14.36 -23.38 6.56
N GLY A 460 -14.93 -23.85 7.67
CA GLY A 460 -15.03 -23.09 8.92
C GLY A 460 -16.09 -21.97 8.91
N ASN A 461 -16.94 -21.91 7.89
CA ASN A 461 -18.06 -20.97 7.82
C ASN A 461 -19.18 -21.36 8.78
N ILE A 462 -19.81 -20.36 9.38
CA ILE A 462 -20.92 -20.51 10.33
C ILE A 462 -22.10 -19.62 9.92
N SER A 463 -23.28 -19.94 10.47
CA SER A 463 -24.47 -19.10 10.41
C SER A 463 -25.01 -19.03 11.83
N ALA A 464 -24.52 -18.04 12.58
CA ALA A 464 -24.88 -17.85 13.99
C ALA A 464 -24.99 -16.37 14.33
N TRP A 465 -25.79 -16.06 15.35
CA TRP A 465 -25.86 -14.71 15.88
C TRP A 465 -24.47 -14.22 16.31
N PRO A 466 -23.98 -13.06 15.84
CA PRO A 466 -22.62 -12.61 16.14
C PRO A 466 -22.38 -12.14 17.55
N ALA A 467 -23.43 -11.90 18.35
CA ALA A 467 -23.31 -11.30 19.70
C ALA A 467 -22.61 -9.93 19.67
N TYR A 468 -23.20 -8.97 18.94
CA TYR A 468 -22.73 -7.57 18.97
C TYR A 468 -22.92 -6.93 20.36
N CYS A 469 -22.02 -6.01 20.74
CA CYS A 469 -22.05 -5.31 22.03
C CYS A 469 -23.22 -4.32 22.14
N ASP A 470 -23.47 -3.53 21.09
CA ASP A 470 -24.70 -2.76 20.96
C ASP A 470 -25.23 -2.86 19.52
N LEU A 471 -26.49 -3.23 19.38
CA LEU A 471 -27.15 -3.34 18.08
C LEU A 471 -27.83 -2.05 17.63
N ALA A 472 -27.85 -1.02 18.48
CA ALA A 472 -28.06 0.33 18.01
C ALA A 472 -26.74 0.77 17.38
N LEU A 473 -26.71 0.95 16.05
CA LEU A 473 -25.57 1.55 15.35
C LEU A 473 -25.04 2.76 16.14
N PRO A 474 -23.71 2.92 16.26
CA PRO A 474 -22.69 2.36 15.36
C PRO A 474 -21.81 1.23 15.93
N ASP A 475 -22.05 0.71 17.15
CA ASP A 475 -21.07 -0.20 17.76
C ASP A 475 -21.18 -1.67 17.31
N LEU A 476 -20.50 -2.00 16.22
CA LEU A 476 -20.43 -3.37 15.70
C LEU A 476 -19.32 -4.24 16.34
N HIS A 477 -18.75 -3.83 17.49
CA HIS A 477 -17.85 -4.70 18.26
C HIS A 477 -18.59 -5.93 18.81
N LEU A 478 -17.82 -6.94 19.18
CA LEU A 478 -18.31 -8.26 19.57
C LEU A 478 -18.22 -8.50 21.08
N LEU A 479 -19.24 -9.15 21.65
CA LEU A 479 -19.19 -9.63 23.03
C LEU A 479 -18.16 -10.77 23.14
N GLY A 480 -17.61 -10.99 24.33
CA GLY A 480 -16.54 -11.97 24.57
C GLY A 480 -16.93 -13.42 24.22
N GLU A 481 -18.22 -13.76 24.27
CA GLU A 481 -18.77 -15.06 23.87
C GLU A 481 -19.10 -15.18 22.38
N SER A 482 -18.86 -14.13 21.59
CA SER A 482 -19.18 -14.11 20.17
C SER A 482 -18.52 -15.27 19.43
N PRO A 483 -19.26 -16.02 18.59
CA PRO A 483 -18.67 -17.07 17.76
C PRO A 483 -17.74 -16.50 16.67
N CYS A 484 -17.73 -15.18 16.47
CA CYS A 484 -16.90 -14.51 15.49
C CYS A 484 -15.51 -14.15 16.02
N LEU A 485 -15.25 -14.27 17.33
CA LEU A 485 -13.93 -14.02 17.91
C LEU A 485 -12.98 -15.21 17.67
N PRO A 486 -11.66 -14.97 17.48
CA PRO A 486 -10.66 -16.02 17.23
C PRO A 486 -10.70 -17.19 18.20
N GLY A 487 -10.95 -16.94 19.49
CA GLY A 487 -10.98 -17.97 20.53
C GLY A 487 -12.23 -18.87 20.51
N ASN A 488 -13.27 -18.47 19.76
CA ASN A 488 -14.61 -19.06 19.83
C ASN A 488 -15.05 -19.75 18.53
N ASN A 489 -14.18 -19.82 17.51
CA ASN A 489 -14.43 -20.54 16.28
C ASN A 489 -13.30 -21.50 15.91
N SER A 490 -13.58 -22.44 15.01
CA SER A 490 -12.64 -23.47 14.57
C SER A 490 -11.49 -22.96 13.71
N CYS A 491 -11.62 -21.75 13.15
CA CYS A 491 -10.60 -21.16 12.29
C CYS A 491 -9.49 -20.46 13.07
N GLY A 492 -9.75 -20.02 14.31
CA GLY A 492 -8.79 -19.23 15.06
C GLY A 492 -8.63 -17.80 14.52
N VAL A 493 -9.59 -17.31 13.74
CA VAL A 493 -9.55 -15.98 13.11
C VAL A 493 -10.72 -15.12 13.57
N LEU A 494 -10.56 -13.79 13.45
CA LEU A 494 -11.65 -12.84 13.64
C LEU A 494 -12.54 -12.87 12.39
N MET A 495 -13.85 -13.08 12.58
CA MET A 495 -14.85 -12.95 11.52
C MET A 495 -15.48 -11.56 11.62
N GLY A 496 -15.22 -10.70 10.64
CA GLY A 496 -15.57 -9.28 10.64
C GLY A 496 -14.38 -8.37 10.94
N ALA A 497 -14.61 -7.07 10.86
CA ALA A 497 -13.57 -6.04 10.97
C ALA A 497 -13.25 -5.64 12.42
N LEU A 498 -14.17 -5.83 13.35
CA LEU A 498 -14.07 -5.30 14.72
C LEU A 498 -13.96 -6.43 15.73
N GLY A 499 -13.03 -6.26 16.67
CA GLY A 499 -12.78 -7.20 17.76
C GLY A 499 -13.81 -7.09 18.88
N SER A 500 -13.42 -7.57 20.06
CA SER A 500 -14.30 -7.48 21.23
C SER A 500 -14.43 -6.04 21.73
N CYS A 501 -15.61 -5.65 22.23
CA CYS A 501 -15.69 -4.43 23.03
C CYS A 501 -14.92 -4.61 24.34
N GLU A 502 -14.45 -3.51 24.93
CA GLU A 502 -13.97 -3.50 26.32
C GLU A 502 -15.04 -4.15 27.21
N PRO A 503 -14.65 -4.94 28.23
CA PRO A 503 -15.61 -5.56 29.13
C PRO A 503 -16.36 -4.46 29.88
N THR A 504 -17.54 -4.10 29.36
CA THR A 504 -18.55 -3.45 30.16
C THR A 504 -19.01 -4.48 31.18
N ASP A 505 -19.06 -4.11 32.46
CA ASP A 505 -19.64 -4.89 33.56
C ASP A 505 -21.15 -5.10 33.32
N ALA A 506 -21.52 -5.79 32.25
CA ALA A 506 -22.88 -6.20 31.95
C ALA A 506 -23.08 -7.61 32.51
N ALA A 507 -23.45 -7.66 33.78
CA ALA A 507 -23.91 -8.86 34.47
C ALA A 507 -24.98 -9.61 33.64
N PRO A 508 -25.11 -10.94 33.76
CA PRO A 508 -26.09 -11.71 33.01
C PRO A 508 -27.50 -11.24 33.36
N ALA A 509 -28.28 -10.83 32.36
CA ALA A 509 -29.69 -10.53 32.53
C ALA A 509 -30.43 -11.83 32.88
N THR A 510 -30.67 -12.02 34.18
CA THR A 510 -31.62 -13.00 34.71
C THR A 510 -32.98 -12.82 34.04
N SER A 511 -33.50 -13.90 33.43
CA SER A 511 -34.92 -14.20 33.13
C SER A 511 -35.87 -12.99 33.25
N ALA A 512 -35.75 -12.04 32.32
CA ALA A 512 -36.64 -10.89 32.24
C ALA A 512 -37.75 -11.20 31.22
N ALA A 513 -38.97 -10.73 31.49
CA ALA A 513 -40.14 -10.98 30.64
C ALA A 513 -39.93 -10.48 29.20
N LEU A 514 -40.71 -11.02 28.25
CA LEU A 514 -40.72 -10.53 26.88
C LEU A 514 -41.19 -9.06 26.83
N THR A 515 -40.32 -8.15 26.41
CA THR A 515 -40.61 -6.70 26.26
C THR A 515 -40.27 -6.17 24.87
N LEU A 516 -40.94 -5.08 24.47
CA LEU A 516 -40.66 -4.30 23.27
C LEU A 516 -40.83 -2.81 23.60
N GLN A 517 -39.79 -2.02 23.41
CA GLN A 517 -39.76 -0.57 23.63
C GLN A 517 -39.16 0.14 22.41
N ALA A 518 -39.37 1.45 22.30
CA ALA A 518 -38.80 2.29 21.24
C ALA A 518 -38.32 3.61 21.82
N HIS A 519 -37.11 4.03 21.46
CA HIS A 519 -36.58 5.33 21.83
C HIS A 519 -35.67 5.90 20.73
N PRO A 520 -35.85 7.17 20.31
CA PRO A 520 -36.94 8.07 20.71
C PRO A 520 -38.30 7.59 20.16
N ASN A 521 -39.41 7.97 20.80
CA ASN A 521 -40.77 7.77 20.30
C ASN A 521 -41.68 8.83 20.94
N PRO A 522 -42.02 9.94 20.25
CA PRO A 522 -41.96 10.14 18.80
C PRO A 522 -40.54 10.26 18.23
N PHE A 523 -40.35 9.99 16.93
CA PHE A 523 -39.03 9.92 16.27
C PHE A 523 -39.00 10.56 14.87
N ASN A 524 -37.80 10.90 14.38
CA ASN A 524 -37.54 11.51 13.05
C ASN A 524 -36.08 11.30 12.57
N PRO A 525 -35.82 10.59 11.46
CA PRO A 525 -36.57 9.43 10.97
C PRO A 525 -36.20 8.14 11.70
N ALA A 526 -35.21 8.15 12.61
CA ALA A 526 -34.68 6.95 13.25
C ALA A 526 -35.24 6.68 14.66
N THR A 527 -35.51 5.42 15.00
CA THR A 527 -35.78 4.97 16.38
C THR A 527 -35.06 3.66 16.70
N THR A 528 -34.69 3.46 17.96
CA THR A 528 -34.14 2.19 18.45
C THR A 528 -35.24 1.36 19.11
N LEU A 529 -35.55 0.21 18.53
CA LEU A 529 -36.42 -0.82 19.08
C LEU A 529 -35.62 -1.70 20.05
N ARG A 530 -36.00 -1.73 21.33
CA ARG A 530 -35.37 -2.57 22.36
C ARG A 530 -36.29 -3.73 22.68
N LEU A 531 -35.85 -4.95 22.43
CA LEU A 531 -36.52 -6.18 22.83
C LEU A 531 -35.72 -6.89 23.92
N ASN A 532 -36.41 -7.56 24.85
CA ASN A 532 -35.77 -8.46 25.80
C ASN A 532 -36.41 -9.84 25.69
N LEU A 533 -35.59 -10.87 25.49
CA LEU A 533 -36.04 -12.26 25.30
C LEU A 533 -35.83 -13.06 26.59
N PRO A 534 -36.88 -13.69 27.16
CA PRO A 534 -36.74 -14.50 28.38
C PRO A 534 -35.94 -15.78 28.16
N ALA A 535 -35.91 -16.28 26.93
CA ALA A 535 -35.18 -17.46 26.48
C ALA A 535 -34.78 -17.26 25.01
N ALA A 536 -33.74 -17.97 24.57
CA ALA A 536 -33.36 -17.98 23.16
C ALA A 536 -34.52 -18.53 22.30
N GLY A 537 -34.74 -17.96 21.13
CA GLY A 537 -35.85 -18.37 20.27
C GLY A 537 -35.91 -17.63 18.94
N SER A 538 -36.75 -18.12 18.04
CA SER A 538 -37.04 -17.50 16.75
C SER A 538 -37.90 -16.25 16.93
N VAL A 539 -37.43 -15.13 16.39
CA VAL A 539 -38.00 -13.80 16.54
C VAL A 539 -38.43 -13.27 15.18
N THR A 540 -39.69 -12.83 15.11
CA THR A 540 -40.20 -12.03 14.00
C THR A 540 -40.60 -10.67 14.54
N LEU A 541 -40.03 -9.60 13.98
CA LEU A 541 -40.35 -8.21 14.32
C LEU A 541 -40.79 -7.48 13.07
N ARG A 542 -42.04 -7.03 13.04
CA ARG A 542 -42.64 -6.35 11.88
C ARG A 542 -43.18 -4.98 12.28
N VAL A 543 -43.16 -4.04 11.35
CA VAL A 543 -43.90 -2.77 11.49
C VAL A 543 -45.15 -2.82 10.62
N LEU A 544 -46.27 -2.38 11.18
CA LEU A 544 -47.59 -2.36 10.56
C LEU A 544 -48.11 -0.93 10.48
N ASP A 545 -48.94 -0.64 9.48
CA ASP A 545 -49.71 0.60 9.39
C ASP A 545 -50.96 0.56 10.31
N VAL A 546 -51.71 1.66 10.37
CA VAL A 546 -52.95 1.75 11.18
C VAL A 546 -54.06 0.79 10.72
N ALA A 547 -54.00 0.28 9.48
CA ALA A 547 -54.91 -0.73 8.95
C ALA A 547 -54.44 -2.17 9.25
N GLY A 548 -53.30 -2.34 9.93
CA GLY A 548 -52.69 -3.63 10.24
C GLY A 548 -51.95 -4.26 9.05
N ARG A 549 -51.75 -3.53 7.95
CA ARG A 549 -50.96 -4.01 6.82
C ARG A 549 -49.48 -3.92 7.16
N ARG A 550 -48.72 -4.94 6.79
CA ARG A 550 -47.26 -4.99 6.98
C ARG A 550 -46.59 -3.92 6.12
N VAL A 551 -45.74 -3.13 6.77
CA VAL A 551 -44.95 -2.04 6.18
C VAL A 551 -43.51 -2.48 5.98
N VAL A 552 -42.91 -3.08 7.02
CA VAL A 552 -41.57 -3.67 6.95
C VAL A 552 -41.45 -4.89 7.86
N SER A 553 -40.62 -5.87 7.50
CA SER A 553 -40.13 -6.91 8.41
C SER A 553 -38.69 -6.61 8.81
N ILE A 554 -38.47 -6.25 10.08
CA ILE A 554 -37.13 -5.94 10.62
C ILE A 554 -36.37 -7.23 10.94
N LEU A 555 -37.06 -8.20 11.54
CA LEU A 555 -36.58 -9.57 11.72
C LEU A 555 -37.64 -10.52 11.20
N ASP A 556 -37.27 -11.55 10.46
CA ASP A 556 -38.19 -12.60 10.01
C ASP A 556 -37.65 -13.98 10.38
N GLY A 557 -38.17 -14.55 11.47
CA GLY A 557 -37.81 -15.88 11.93
C GLY A 557 -36.37 -16.02 12.47
N VAL A 558 -35.70 -14.92 12.81
CA VAL A 558 -34.29 -14.90 13.21
C VAL A 558 -34.13 -15.47 14.62
N SER A 559 -33.25 -16.46 14.80
CA SER A 559 -32.98 -17.03 16.12
C SER A 559 -32.04 -16.13 16.92
N LEU A 560 -32.53 -15.58 18.03
CA LEU A 560 -31.78 -14.70 18.93
C LEU A 560 -31.53 -15.38 20.29
N PRO A 561 -30.43 -15.06 20.99
CA PRO A 561 -30.18 -15.53 22.36
C PRO A 561 -31.15 -14.89 23.36
N ALA A 562 -31.21 -15.43 24.58
CA ALA A 562 -31.91 -14.76 25.68
C ALA A 562 -31.21 -13.44 26.05
N GLY A 563 -31.97 -12.46 26.54
CA GLY A 563 -31.43 -11.15 26.98
C GLY A 563 -31.92 -9.97 26.14
N GLU A 564 -31.30 -8.81 26.36
CA GLU A 564 -31.63 -7.57 25.65
C GLU A 564 -31.05 -7.59 24.23
N THR A 565 -31.81 -7.12 23.26
CA THR A 565 -31.43 -6.92 21.88
C THR A 565 -32.00 -5.57 21.44
N ARG A 566 -31.17 -4.71 20.86
CA ARG A 566 -31.59 -3.41 20.31
C ARG A 566 -31.62 -3.52 18.79
N LEU A 567 -32.43 -2.73 18.09
CA LEU A 567 -32.49 -2.73 16.62
C LEU A 567 -32.83 -1.32 16.17
N GLN A 568 -32.06 -0.73 15.25
CA GLN A 568 -32.42 0.57 14.68
C GLN A 568 -33.40 0.40 13.52
N TRP A 569 -34.34 1.33 13.40
CA TRP A 569 -35.24 1.43 12.25
C TRP A 569 -35.35 2.88 11.77
N GLN A 570 -35.13 3.10 10.47
CA GLN A 570 -35.04 4.42 9.82
C GLN A 570 -36.38 4.93 9.24
N ALA A 571 -37.52 4.47 9.77
CA ALA A 571 -38.85 4.82 9.23
C ALA A 571 -39.03 4.49 7.74
N GLU A 572 -38.44 3.40 7.27
CA GLU A 572 -38.56 2.95 5.88
C GLU A 572 -39.42 1.69 5.76
N ASN A 573 -40.03 1.48 4.59
CA ASN A 573 -40.76 0.26 4.27
C ASN A 573 -39.83 -0.86 3.75
N ASP A 574 -40.39 -2.02 3.42
CA ASP A 574 -39.65 -3.15 2.82
C ASP A 574 -38.95 -2.81 1.49
N HIS A 575 -39.22 -1.65 0.89
CA HIS A 575 -38.61 -1.15 -0.35
C HIS A 575 -37.61 0.00 -0.10
N GLY A 576 -37.30 0.34 1.15
CA GLY A 576 -36.38 1.43 1.50
C GLY A 576 -36.98 2.82 1.32
N HIS A 577 -38.27 2.91 0.96
CA HIS A 577 -38.92 4.20 0.82
C HIS A 577 -39.29 4.75 2.19
N ALA A 578 -38.88 6.01 2.44
CA ALA A 578 -39.23 6.75 3.63
C ALA A 578 -40.75 6.85 3.82
N LEU A 579 -41.20 6.54 5.03
CA LEU A 579 -42.61 6.58 5.39
C LEU A 579 -43.10 8.02 5.62
N PRO A 580 -44.39 8.31 5.37
CA PRO A 580 -45.00 9.57 5.78
C PRO A 580 -45.12 9.67 7.30
N SER A 581 -45.15 10.87 7.86
CA SER A 581 -45.45 11.08 9.28
C SER A 581 -46.78 10.44 9.65
N GLY A 582 -46.83 9.76 10.78
CA GLY A 582 -48.00 8.96 11.12
C GLY A 582 -47.80 8.00 12.29
N VAL A 583 -48.85 7.23 12.57
CA VAL A 583 -48.85 6.18 13.59
C VAL A 583 -48.57 4.84 12.92
N TYR A 584 -47.62 4.11 13.50
CA TYR A 584 -47.26 2.74 13.11
C TYR A 584 -47.29 1.83 14.33
N PHE A 585 -47.25 0.51 14.12
CA PHE A 585 -47.20 -0.47 15.19
C PHE A 585 -46.07 -1.47 14.94
N ALA A 586 -45.09 -1.54 15.83
CA ALA A 586 -44.17 -2.67 15.86
C ALA A 586 -44.85 -3.87 16.53
N ASP A 587 -44.78 -5.04 15.91
CA ASP A 587 -45.32 -6.32 16.36
C ASP A 587 -44.15 -7.32 16.48
N LEU A 588 -43.77 -7.64 17.71
CA LEU A 588 -42.77 -8.62 18.06
C LEU A 588 -43.44 -9.95 18.34
N GLN A 589 -43.02 -11.03 17.68
CA GLN A 589 -43.51 -12.39 17.86
C GLN A 589 -42.35 -13.33 18.20
N VAL A 590 -42.49 -14.08 19.29
CA VAL A 590 -41.48 -15.03 19.79
C VAL A 590 -42.17 -16.25 20.39
N ALA A 591 -41.90 -17.44 19.86
CA ALA A 591 -42.41 -18.71 20.40
C ALA A 591 -43.92 -18.74 20.72
N GLY A 592 -44.74 -18.02 19.95
CA GLY A 592 -46.20 -17.93 20.14
C GLY A 592 -46.68 -16.80 21.05
N GLU A 593 -45.79 -16.06 21.73
CA GLU A 593 -46.11 -14.80 22.40
C GLU A 593 -45.97 -13.61 21.44
N SER A 594 -46.78 -12.56 21.64
CA SER A 594 -46.63 -11.29 20.91
C SER A 594 -46.59 -10.07 21.84
N ARG A 595 -45.88 -9.03 21.39
CA ARG A 595 -45.86 -7.69 22.00
C ARG A 595 -46.02 -6.66 20.90
N LYS A 596 -46.98 -5.75 21.09
CA LYS A 596 -47.22 -4.63 20.17
C LYS A 596 -46.83 -3.31 20.80
N LEU A 597 -46.16 -2.47 20.04
CA LEU A 597 -45.75 -1.13 20.46
C LEU A 597 -46.18 -0.09 19.42
N LYS A 598 -46.87 0.96 19.88
CA LYS A 598 -47.22 2.10 19.05
C LYS A 598 -45.98 2.94 18.78
N LEU A 599 -45.73 3.29 17.52
CA LEU A 599 -44.66 4.17 17.05
C LEU A 599 -45.27 5.45 16.47
N LEU A 600 -44.68 6.60 16.76
CA LEU A 600 -45.10 7.91 16.22
C LEU A 600 -43.96 8.56 15.44
N LEU A 601 -44.06 8.57 14.11
CA LEU A 601 -43.13 9.24 13.22
C LEU A 601 -43.59 10.69 12.98
N LEU A 602 -42.71 11.65 13.26
CA LEU A 602 -42.91 13.07 12.98
C LEU A 602 -41.80 13.52 12.03
N LYS A 603 -42.14 14.24 10.95
CA LYS A 603 -41.13 14.81 10.04
C LYS A 603 -40.82 16.25 10.44
#